data_AF-A0A813II28-F1
#
_entry.id   AF-A0A813II28-F1
#
_cell.length_a   1.000
_cell.length_b   1.000
_cell.length_c   1.000
_cell.angle_alpha   90.00
_cell.angle_beta   90.00
_cell.angle_gamma   90.00
#
_symmetry.space_group_name_H-M   'P 1'
#
loop_
_entity.id
_entity.type
_entity.pdbx_description
1 polymer ?
#
loop_
_entity_poly.entity_id
_entity_poly.type
_entity_poly.pdbx_seq_one_letter_code
_entity_poly.pdbx_strand_id
1 'polypeptide(L)'
;MLLSSLTAQKGSSAFVRAVASKLNKLRRCGTTEGARPPFPPFSREDALKKVRMAEDGWNARDPTKVSLAYTLDSEWRNGSTFIRGREEIVQFLSGKWEREKEYRLVKELFAYTGNRIAVRFQYEYQDANGQWHRAYGNENWEFADNGLMRTRQASINDVPIQADERQQQP
;
A
#
# COMPACT_ATOMS: atom_id res chain seq x y z
N MET A 1 30.03 -51.64 -35.64
CA MET A 1 29.69 -50.64 -36.67
C MET A 1 28.56 -49.76 -36.14
N LEU A 2 28.87 -48.47 -35.99
CA LEU A 2 28.02 -47.26 -35.88
C LEU A 2 26.85 -47.15 -34.87
N LEU A 3 27.11 -46.27 -33.88
CA LEU A 3 26.18 -45.45 -33.11
C LEU A 3 25.66 -44.22 -33.92
N SER A 4 24.63 -43.57 -33.35
CA SER A 4 24.23 -42.15 -33.50
C SER A 4 23.27 -41.84 -34.66
N SER A 5 22.26 -40.95 -34.58
CA SER A 5 21.82 -39.99 -33.54
C SER A 5 20.54 -39.30 -34.02
N LEU A 6 19.60 -39.01 -33.11
CA LEU A 6 18.54 -38.02 -33.33
C LEU A 6 19.14 -36.61 -33.36
N THR A 7 18.89 -35.84 -34.42
CA THR A 7 19.18 -34.41 -34.48
C THR A 7 17.92 -33.60 -34.13
N ALA A 8 17.89 -33.08 -32.91
CA ALA A 8 17.01 -32.00 -32.51
C ALA A 8 17.46 -30.68 -33.18
N GLN A 9 16.53 -30.04 -33.87
CA GLN A 9 16.75 -28.79 -34.61
C GLN A 9 16.93 -27.61 -33.64
N LYS A 10 18.15 -27.09 -33.54
CA LYS A 10 18.49 -25.86 -32.80
C LYS A 10 17.96 -24.63 -33.55
N GLY A 11 16.80 -24.13 -33.14
CA GLY A 11 16.22 -22.86 -33.59
C GLY A 11 16.57 -21.68 -32.67
N SER A 12 17.61 -20.93 -33.06
CA SER A 12 17.92 -19.52 -32.77
C SER A 12 17.69 -18.94 -31.35
N SER A 13 18.80 -18.90 -30.62
CA SER A 13 19.07 -18.29 -29.31
C SER A 13 19.03 -16.74 -29.27
N ALA A 14 18.67 -16.03 -30.34
CA ALA A 14 18.68 -14.57 -30.35
C ALA A 14 17.28 -13.97 -30.13
N PHE A 15 16.24 -14.55 -30.72
CA PHE A 15 14.88 -14.02 -30.63
C PHE A 15 14.28 -14.18 -29.23
N VAL A 16 14.45 -15.36 -28.61
CA VAL A 16 13.98 -15.60 -27.24
C VAL A 16 14.74 -14.72 -26.23
N ARG A 17 16.05 -14.49 -26.43
CA ARG A 17 16.82 -13.55 -25.59
C ARG A 17 16.42 -12.10 -25.83
N ALA A 18 16.13 -11.70 -27.06
CA ALA A 18 15.67 -10.35 -27.38
C ALA A 18 14.26 -10.09 -26.81
N VAL A 19 13.36 -11.07 -26.87
CA VAL A 19 12.02 -10.99 -26.27
C VAL A 19 12.10 -11.00 -24.74
N ALA A 20 12.92 -11.88 -24.14
CA ALA A 20 13.16 -11.89 -22.69
C ALA A 20 13.87 -10.61 -22.20
N SER A 21 14.81 -10.08 -22.98
CA SER A 21 15.47 -8.78 -22.73
C SER A 21 14.50 -7.63 -22.86
N LYS A 22 13.63 -7.61 -23.89
CA LYS A 22 12.59 -6.60 -24.09
C LYS A 22 11.51 -6.69 -23.01
N LEU A 23 11.13 -7.89 -22.58
CA LEU A 23 10.25 -8.14 -21.43
C LEU A 23 10.92 -7.74 -20.11
N ASN A 24 12.23 -7.96 -19.93
CA ASN A 24 12.97 -7.45 -18.78
C ASN A 24 13.19 -5.94 -18.84
N LYS A 25 13.28 -5.34 -20.02
CA LYS A 25 13.37 -3.88 -20.23
C LYS A 25 12.01 -3.21 -20.07
N LEU A 26 10.91 -3.90 -20.40
CA LEU A 26 9.53 -3.51 -20.07
C LEU A 26 9.20 -3.73 -18.59
N ARG A 27 9.86 -4.69 -17.92
CA ARG A 27 9.84 -4.84 -16.45
C ARG A 27 10.79 -3.89 -15.72
N ARG A 28 11.78 -3.31 -16.40
CA ARG A 28 12.77 -2.35 -15.87
C ARG A 28 12.59 -0.91 -16.40
N CYS A 29 11.49 -0.64 -17.09
CA CYS A 29 11.12 0.71 -17.53
C CYS A 29 9.68 0.96 -17.07
N GLY A 30 9.48 0.97 -15.75
CA GLY A 30 8.44 1.79 -15.17
C GLY A 30 8.93 3.23 -15.32
N THR A 31 8.28 3.95 -16.23
CA THR A 31 8.39 5.39 -16.44
C THR A 31 8.51 6.15 -15.11
N THR A 32 9.25 7.25 -15.15
CA THR A 32 9.46 8.26 -14.10
C THR A 32 8.13 8.96 -13.73
N GLU A 33 7.16 8.21 -13.22
CA GLU A 33 5.90 8.72 -12.69
C GLU A 33 5.79 8.26 -11.22
N GLY A 34 5.91 9.23 -10.30
CA GLY A 34 5.60 9.01 -8.88
C GLY A 34 6.75 8.61 -7.96
N ALA A 35 7.94 9.21 -8.11
CA ALA A 35 8.94 9.14 -7.04
C ALA A 35 8.38 9.84 -5.78
N ARG A 36 8.31 9.11 -4.66
CA ARG A 36 7.77 9.63 -3.40
C ARG A 36 8.74 9.36 -2.25
N PRO A 37 9.72 10.25 -1.99
CA PRO A 37 10.64 10.09 -0.87
C PRO A 37 9.88 10.11 0.48
N PRO A 38 10.43 9.54 1.56
CA PRO A 38 11.68 8.78 1.64
C PRO A 38 11.70 7.48 0.81
N PHE A 39 12.89 6.99 0.43
CA PHE A 39 13.06 5.76 -0.35
C PHE A 39 13.61 4.63 0.54
N PRO A 40 13.27 3.36 0.27
CA PRO A 40 13.88 2.23 0.96
C PRO A 40 15.33 1.99 0.51
N PRO A 41 16.19 1.34 1.33
CA PRO A 41 15.92 0.88 2.68
C PRO A 41 15.80 2.03 3.67
N PHE A 42 14.85 1.93 4.61
CA PHE A 42 14.54 3.04 5.52
C PHE A 42 15.48 3.08 6.72
N SER A 43 15.91 4.28 7.08
CA SER A 43 16.35 4.59 8.44
C SER A 43 15.12 4.73 9.37
N ARG A 44 15.36 4.81 10.69
CA ARG A 44 14.27 5.09 11.65
C ARG A 44 13.60 6.43 11.37
N GLU A 45 14.39 7.45 11.03
CA GLU A 45 13.89 8.80 10.71
C GLU A 45 13.01 8.78 9.45
N ASP A 46 13.47 8.10 8.40
CA ASP A 46 12.71 7.95 7.17
C ASP A 46 11.41 7.17 7.38
N ALA A 47 11.45 6.11 8.20
CA ALA A 47 10.26 5.35 8.56
C ALA A 47 9.24 6.20 9.33
N LEU A 48 9.68 6.98 10.33
CA LEU A 48 8.83 7.92 11.05
C LEU A 48 8.21 8.97 10.10
N LYS A 49 9.01 9.52 9.20
CA LYS A 49 8.54 10.48 8.19
C LYS A 49 7.51 9.84 7.25
N LYS A 50 7.72 8.60 6.80
CA LYS A 50 6.74 7.84 6.00
C LYS A 50 5.43 7.65 6.75
N VAL A 51 5.49 7.28 8.03
CA VAL A 51 4.30 7.09 8.88
C VAL A 51 3.53 8.40 9.01
N ARG A 52 4.22 9.51 9.30
CA ARG A 52 3.60 10.84 9.41
C ARG A 52 2.96 11.30 8.10
N MET A 53 3.67 11.17 6.97
CA MET A 53 3.13 11.52 5.65
C MET A 53 1.89 10.69 5.28
N ALA A 54 1.85 9.42 5.70
CA ALA A 54 0.67 8.57 5.52
C ALA A 54 -0.48 9.02 6.42
N GLU A 55 -0.22 9.34 7.69
CA GLU A 55 -1.23 9.89 8.60
C GLU A 55 -1.88 11.17 8.03
N ASP A 56 -1.06 12.13 7.62
CA ASP A 56 -1.51 13.40 7.05
C ASP A 56 -2.36 13.18 5.78
N GLY A 57 -1.88 12.28 4.89
CA GLY A 57 -2.60 11.93 3.67
C GLY A 57 -3.99 11.32 3.95
N TRP A 58 -4.09 10.39 4.90
CA TRP A 58 -5.36 9.76 5.25
C TRP A 58 -6.31 10.72 5.98
N ASN A 59 -5.80 11.63 6.82
CA ASN A 59 -6.62 12.65 7.50
C ASN A 59 -7.22 13.69 6.53
N ALA A 60 -6.60 13.89 5.36
CA ALA A 60 -7.18 14.72 4.30
C ALA A 60 -8.47 14.13 3.70
N ARG A 61 -8.70 12.82 3.85
CA ARG A 61 -9.92 12.11 3.38
C ARG A 61 -10.21 12.32 1.89
N ASP A 62 -9.15 12.39 1.08
CA ASP A 62 -9.19 12.57 -0.37
C ASP A 62 -8.75 11.25 -1.05
N PRO A 63 -9.69 10.44 -1.58
CA PRO A 63 -9.40 9.12 -2.14
C PRO A 63 -8.34 9.16 -3.25
N THR A 64 -8.43 10.16 -4.12
CA THR A 64 -7.52 10.33 -5.26
C THR A 64 -6.13 10.71 -4.78
N LYS A 65 -5.99 11.66 -3.85
CA LYS A 65 -4.65 12.03 -3.33
C LYS A 65 -4.01 10.91 -2.52
N VAL A 66 -4.78 10.16 -1.75
CA VAL A 66 -4.26 9.02 -0.99
C VAL A 66 -3.79 7.90 -1.92
N SER A 67 -4.54 7.59 -3.00
CA SER A 67 -4.17 6.53 -3.93
C SER A 67 -2.82 6.77 -4.64
N LEU A 68 -2.39 8.03 -4.79
CA LEU A 68 -1.09 8.40 -5.36
C LEU A 68 0.12 7.94 -4.52
N ALA A 69 -0.07 7.53 -3.26
CA ALA A 69 0.99 6.95 -2.43
C ALA A 69 1.28 5.47 -2.72
N TYR A 70 0.48 4.83 -3.58
CA TYR A 70 0.54 3.40 -3.87
C TYR A 70 1.01 3.16 -5.32
N THR A 71 1.58 2.01 -5.63
CA THR A 71 1.88 1.63 -7.02
C THR A 71 0.60 1.42 -7.83
N LEU A 72 0.68 1.49 -9.16
CA LEU A 72 -0.48 1.29 -10.03
C LEU A 72 -1.12 -0.09 -9.84
N ASP A 73 -0.31 -1.09 -9.52
CA ASP A 73 -0.64 -2.49 -9.27
C ASP A 73 -0.65 -2.87 -7.78
N SER A 74 -0.72 -1.88 -6.87
CA SER A 74 -0.63 -2.11 -5.42
C SER A 74 -1.67 -3.12 -4.94
N GLU A 75 -1.27 -4.01 -4.04
CA GLU A 75 -2.15 -5.05 -3.49
C GLU A 75 -2.48 -4.76 -2.02
N TRP A 76 -3.77 -4.71 -1.68
CA TRP A 76 -4.20 -4.56 -0.29
C TRP A 76 -5.00 -5.74 0.20
N ARG A 77 -4.87 -5.98 1.51
CA ARG A 77 -5.92 -6.59 2.34
C ARG A 77 -6.29 -5.59 3.43
N ASN A 78 -7.55 -5.17 3.47
CA ASN A 78 -8.10 -4.32 4.52
C ASN A 78 -9.21 -5.07 5.26
N GLY A 79 -8.90 -5.58 6.46
CA GLY A 79 -9.79 -6.53 7.14
C GLY A 79 -9.93 -7.80 6.30
N SER A 80 -11.15 -8.10 5.85
CA SER A 80 -11.48 -9.21 4.96
C SER A 80 -11.60 -8.81 3.48
N THR A 81 -11.41 -7.54 3.14
CA THR A 81 -11.54 -7.03 1.76
C THR A 81 -10.18 -7.01 1.06
N PHE A 82 -10.14 -7.52 -0.18
CA PHE A 82 -8.97 -7.50 -1.05
C PHE A 82 -9.16 -6.47 -2.16
N ILE A 83 -8.11 -5.71 -2.46
CA ILE A 83 -8.16 -4.55 -3.38
C ILE A 83 -6.89 -4.58 -4.23
N ARG A 84 -7.00 -4.37 -5.54
CA ARG A 84 -5.87 -4.37 -6.47
C ARG A 84 -5.84 -3.12 -7.34
N GLY A 85 -4.75 -2.38 -7.21
CA GLY A 85 -4.45 -1.19 -7.99
C GLY A 85 -5.14 0.08 -7.51
N ARG A 86 -4.70 1.22 -8.07
CA ARG A 86 -5.14 2.55 -7.61
C ARG A 86 -6.64 2.80 -7.79
N GLU A 87 -7.22 2.28 -8.86
CA GLU A 87 -8.65 2.49 -9.15
C GLU A 87 -9.54 1.87 -8.07
N GLU A 88 -9.31 0.61 -7.72
CA GLU A 88 -10.06 -0.05 -6.65
C GLU A 88 -9.76 0.57 -5.28
N ILE A 89 -8.53 1.06 -5.05
CA ILE A 89 -8.19 1.83 -3.84
C ILE A 89 -9.04 3.10 -3.74
N VAL A 90 -9.18 3.86 -4.82
CA VAL A 90 -10.04 5.06 -4.85
C VAL A 90 -11.48 4.68 -4.52
N GLN A 91 -12.03 3.64 -5.17
CA GLN A 91 -13.40 3.18 -4.91
C GLN A 91 -13.61 2.77 -3.44
N PHE A 92 -12.66 2.01 -2.88
CA PHE A 92 -12.70 1.60 -1.48
C PHE A 92 -12.67 2.80 -0.52
N LEU A 93 -11.77 3.76 -0.75
CA LEU A 93 -11.60 4.93 0.11
C LEU A 93 -12.79 5.90 0.03
N SER A 94 -13.38 6.07 -1.17
CA SER A 94 -14.61 6.85 -1.34
C SER A 94 -15.73 6.28 -0.47
N GLY A 95 -16.01 4.98 -0.59
CA GLY A 95 -17.03 4.31 0.23
C GLY A 95 -16.68 4.32 1.74
N LYS A 96 -15.39 4.25 2.10
CA LYS A 96 -14.95 4.34 3.50
C LYS A 96 -15.38 5.67 4.13
N TRP A 97 -15.01 6.80 3.53
CA TRP A 97 -15.31 8.12 4.11
C TRP A 97 -16.74 8.61 3.85
N GLU A 98 -17.48 7.94 2.97
CA GLU A 98 -18.94 8.04 2.95
C GLU A 98 -19.57 7.45 4.22
N ARG A 99 -19.02 6.37 4.79
CA ARG A 99 -19.57 5.71 5.99
C ARG A 99 -18.96 6.19 7.30
N GLU A 100 -17.67 6.54 7.30
CA GLU A 100 -16.92 6.92 8.49
C GLU A 100 -16.78 8.44 8.59
N LYS A 101 -17.78 9.09 9.20
CA LYS A 101 -17.84 10.55 9.35
C LYS A 101 -16.92 11.03 10.48
N GLU A 102 -16.56 12.31 10.45
CA GLU A 102 -15.65 12.91 11.44
C GLU A 102 -14.32 12.15 11.63
N TYR A 103 -13.88 11.43 10.59
CA TYR A 103 -12.70 10.57 10.63
C TYR A 103 -11.44 11.35 11.06
N ARG A 104 -10.79 10.84 12.11
CA ARG A 104 -9.51 11.33 12.65
C ARG A 104 -8.61 10.15 12.94
N LEU A 105 -7.37 10.20 12.46
CA LEU A 105 -6.42 9.09 12.50
C LEU A 105 -5.11 9.52 13.13
N VAL A 106 -4.56 8.66 13.98
CA VAL A 106 -3.19 8.74 14.50
C VAL A 106 -2.47 7.45 14.15
N LYS A 107 -1.25 7.57 13.63
CA LYS A 107 -0.36 6.45 13.29
C LYS A 107 0.94 6.54 14.09
N GLU A 108 1.44 5.39 14.48
CA GLU A 108 2.68 5.24 15.23
C GLU A 108 3.55 4.15 14.58
N LEU A 109 4.83 4.45 14.40
CA LEU A 109 5.81 3.47 13.94
C LEU A 109 5.95 2.36 15.00
N PHE A 110 5.75 1.11 14.61
CA PHE A 110 6.01 -0.05 15.48
C PHE A 110 7.38 -0.65 15.22
N ALA A 111 7.69 -0.96 13.96
CA ALA A 111 8.98 -1.50 13.54
C ALA A 111 9.24 -1.21 12.07
N TYR A 112 10.50 -1.33 11.62
CA TYR A 112 10.86 -1.23 10.20
C TYR A 112 12.03 -2.14 9.89
N THR A 113 12.13 -2.62 8.64
CA THR A 113 13.26 -3.44 8.16
C THR A 113 13.34 -3.34 6.65
N GLY A 114 14.48 -2.91 6.10
CA GLY A 114 14.65 -2.78 4.66
C GLY A 114 13.59 -1.86 4.03
N ASN A 115 12.77 -2.42 3.14
CA ASN A 115 11.67 -1.72 2.46
C ASN A 115 10.30 -1.90 3.12
N ARG A 116 10.25 -2.38 4.37
CA ARG A 116 9.01 -2.66 5.11
C ARG A 116 8.87 -1.79 6.35
N ILE A 117 7.63 -1.40 6.64
CA ILE A 117 7.25 -0.65 7.84
C ILE A 117 6.02 -1.33 8.47
N ALA A 118 6.09 -1.59 9.77
CA ALA A 118 4.96 -2.01 10.58
C ALA A 118 4.45 -0.81 11.42
N VAL A 119 3.14 -0.61 11.41
CA VAL A 119 2.49 0.56 12.00
C VAL A 119 1.35 0.13 12.89
N ARG A 120 1.23 0.81 14.03
CA ARG A 120 0.03 0.82 14.87
C ARG A 120 -0.75 2.07 14.56
N PHE A 121 -2.07 1.99 14.59
CA PHE A 121 -2.89 3.19 14.42
C PHE A 121 -4.19 3.08 15.18
N GLN A 122 -4.77 4.25 15.44
CA GLN A 122 -6.09 4.41 15.99
C GLN A 122 -6.82 5.49 15.20
N TYR A 123 -8.08 5.25 14.86
CA TYR A 123 -8.92 6.33 14.35
C TYR A 123 -10.29 6.36 15.03
N GLU A 124 -10.85 7.54 15.17
CA GLU A 124 -12.21 7.77 15.65
C GLU A 124 -13.09 8.24 14.50
N TYR A 125 -14.33 7.77 14.48
CA TYR A 125 -15.33 8.17 13.49
C TYR A 125 -16.75 8.01 14.05
N GLN A 126 -17.70 8.69 13.41
CA GLN A 126 -19.13 8.51 13.63
C GLN A 126 -19.73 7.74 12.45
N ASP A 127 -20.51 6.69 12.72
CA ASP A 127 -21.20 5.94 11.68
C ASP A 127 -22.49 6.65 11.21
N ALA A 128 -23.18 6.06 10.23
CA ALA A 128 -24.41 6.62 9.66
C ALA A 128 -25.58 6.75 10.65
N ASN A 129 -25.55 6.01 11.77
CA ASN A 129 -26.56 6.06 12.82
C ASN A 129 -26.19 7.04 13.95
N GLY A 130 -25.04 7.73 13.83
CA GLY A 130 -24.56 8.64 14.86
C GLY A 130 -23.76 7.97 15.98
N GLN A 131 -23.54 6.65 15.94
CA GLN A 131 -22.73 5.95 16.93
C GLN A 131 -21.24 6.23 16.69
N TRP A 132 -20.52 6.59 17.75
CA TRP A 132 -19.08 6.78 17.70
C TRP A 132 -18.35 5.46 17.85
N HIS A 133 -17.26 5.33 17.10
CA HIS A 133 -16.38 4.17 17.16
C HIS A 133 -14.93 4.63 17.28
N ARG A 134 -14.14 3.85 18.01
CA ARG A 134 -12.69 3.89 17.99
C ARG A 134 -12.18 2.59 17.37
N ALA A 135 -11.56 2.74 16.21
CA ALA A 135 -10.92 1.65 15.51
C ALA A 135 -9.47 1.52 15.95
N TYR A 136 -9.05 0.31 16.32
CA TYR A 136 -7.66 -0.03 16.59
C TYR A 136 -7.13 -0.88 15.46
N GLY A 137 -5.95 -0.56 14.95
CA GLY A 137 -5.40 -1.28 13.81
C GLY A 137 -3.90 -1.49 13.84
N ASN A 138 -3.52 -2.58 13.18
CA ASN A 138 -2.16 -2.84 12.76
C ASN A 138 -2.11 -2.90 11.25
N GLU A 139 -1.15 -2.22 10.65
CA GLU A 139 -0.88 -2.34 9.23
C GLU A 139 0.60 -2.57 8.92
N ASN A 140 0.84 -3.35 7.88
CA ASN A 140 2.16 -3.69 7.40
C ASN A 140 2.28 -3.25 5.95
N TRP A 141 3.32 -2.48 5.68
CA TRP A 141 3.58 -1.82 4.41
C TRP A 141 4.84 -2.37 3.78
N GLU A 142 4.80 -2.57 2.47
CA GLU A 142 5.98 -2.88 1.67
C GLU A 142 6.07 -1.87 0.52
N PHE A 143 7.25 -1.31 0.31
CA PHE A 143 7.49 -0.24 -0.65
C PHE A 143 8.34 -0.72 -1.83
N ALA A 144 8.06 -0.17 -3.01
CA ALA A 144 8.94 -0.25 -4.18
C ALA A 144 10.09 0.77 -4.07
N ASP A 145 11.11 0.63 -4.92
CA ASP A 145 12.32 1.46 -4.88
C ASP A 145 12.02 2.96 -5.10
N ASN A 146 10.94 3.29 -5.80
CA ASN A 146 10.49 4.67 -6.01
C ASN A 146 9.73 5.27 -4.79
N GLY A 147 9.62 4.53 -3.68
CA GLY A 147 8.99 4.98 -2.43
C GLY A 147 7.46 4.88 -2.42
N LEU A 148 6.84 4.33 -3.46
CA LEU A 148 5.41 4.01 -3.47
C LEU A 148 5.14 2.68 -2.76
N MET A 149 4.01 2.59 -2.06
CA MET A 149 3.62 1.36 -1.36
C MET A 149 3.05 0.36 -2.38
N ARG A 150 3.65 -0.83 -2.46
CA ARG A 150 3.21 -1.92 -3.36
C ARG A 150 2.32 -2.94 -2.67
N THR A 151 2.42 -3.05 -1.35
CA THR A 151 1.59 -3.95 -0.54
C THR A 151 1.16 -3.27 0.75
N ARG A 152 -0.13 -3.38 1.08
CA ARG A 152 -0.71 -2.91 2.35
C ARG A 152 -1.57 -4.00 2.97
N GLN A 153 -1.21 -4.49 4.15
CA GLN A 153 -2.03 -5.42 4.90
C GLN A 153 -2.47 -4.76 6.19
N ALA A 154 -3.78 -4.61 6.40
CA ALA A 154 -4.35 -3.97 7.57
C ALA A 154 -5.37 -4.89 8.26
N SER A 155 -5.24 -5.03 9.57
CA SER A 155 -6.24 -5.65 10.45
C SER A 155 -6.75 -4.58 11.39
N ILE A 156 -8.08 -4.48 11.52
CA ILE A 156 -8.78 -3.39 12.18
C ILE A 156 -9.92 -3.97 13.00
N ASN A 157 -10.08 -3.49 14.23
CA ASN A 157 -11.17 -3.85 15.12
C ASN A 157 -11.81 -2.58 15.66
N ASP A 158 -13.12 -2.45 15.48
CA ASP A 158 -13.90 -1.30 15.92
C ASP A 158 -14.49 -1.55 17.30
N VAL A 159 -14.39 -0.54 18.18
CA VAL A 159 -14.98 -0.54 19.51
C VAL A 159 -15.95 0.63 19.61
N PRO A 160 -17.24 0.42 19.95
CA PRO A 160 -18.17 1.51 20.16
C PRO A 160 -17.74 2.32 21.38
N ILE A 161 -17.82 3.65 21.27
CA ILE A 161 -17.50 4.59 22.33
C ILE A 161 -18.61 5.64 22.47
N GLN A 162 -18.69 6.29 23.61
CA GLN A 162 -19.50 7.50 23.80
C GLN A 162 -18.78 8.73 23.23
N ALA A 163 -19.53 9.79 22.96
CA ALA A 163 -18.99 11.01 22.38
C ALA A 163 -17.98 11.72 23.30
N ASP A 164 -18.14 11.61 24.62
CA ASP A 164 -17.26 12.17 25.65
C ASP A 164 -16.00 11.33 25.91
N GLU A 165 -15.97 10.07 25.44
CA GLU A 165 -14.78 9.22 25.51
C GLU A 165 -13.76 9.52 24.39
N ARG A 166 -14.08 10.40 23.44
CA ARG A 166 -13.21 10.77 22.31
C ARG A 166 -11.89 11.36 22.76
N GLN A 167 -10.81 10.92 22.13
CA GLN A 167 -9.44 11.36 22.43
C GLN A 167 -8.85 12.23 21.31
N GLN A 168 -9.38 12.10 20.09
CA GLN A 168 -8.86 12.77 18.90
C GLN A 168 -9.74 13.99 18.63
N GLN A 169 -9.50 15.03 19.41
CA GLN A 169 -10.13 16.36 19.26
C GLN A 169 -9.44 17.15 18.13
N PRO A 170 -10.12 18.13 17.51
CA PRO A 170 -9.57 18.96 16.45
C PRO A 170 -8.27 19.69 16.83
#